data_AF-A0A382H4Z7-F1
#
_entry.id   AF-A0A382H4Z7-F1
#
_cell.length_a   1.000
_cell.length_b   1.000
_cell.length_c   1.000
_cell.angle_alpha   90.00
_cell.angle_beta   90.00
_cell.angle_gamma   90.00
#
_symmetry.space_group_name_H-M   'P 1'
#
loop_
_entity.id
_entity.type
_entity.pdbx_description
1 polymer ?
#
loop_
_entity_poly.entity_id
_entity_poly.type
_entity_poly.pdbx_seq_one_letter_code
_entity_poly.pdbx_strand_id
1 'polypeptide(L)'
;VPLIVLGLSGALTHDPSAAIYVDGKLIAAAEEERFTRHKHAKNEMPLHASRYCLKEAGFKPKDIDVVAFPFGKTSIFGKARWHYARRYWYAPDRSIDALFNGNGHYRRNVKRVRGLLSELGISWHDIEFDGVEHHMAHASSAYHLSGFGGKVAILGIDGKGEYAT
;
A
#
# COMPACT_ATOMS: atom_id res chain seq x y z
N VAL A 1 -13.87 -16.98 -12.88
CA VAL A 1 -13.14 -15.78 -13.36
C VAL A 1 -11.92 -15.66 -12.47
N PRO A 2 -10.70 -15.46 -12.99
CA PRO A 2 -9.51 -15.34 -12.15
C PRO A 2 -9.61 -14.11 -11.26
N LEU A 3 -9.05 -14.18 -10.06
CA LEU A 3 -8.96 -13.04 -9.15
C LEU A 3 -7.82 -12.12 -9.59
N ILE A 4 -8.12 -10.87 -9.92
CA ILE A 4 -7.16 -9.88 -10.41
C ILE A 4 -6.94 -8.80 -9.34
N VAL A 5 -5.70 -8.72 -8.86
CA VAL A 5 -5.31 -7.78 -7.79
C VAL A 5 -4.29 -6.79 -8.32
N LEU A 6 -4.59 -5.50 -8.22
CA LEU A 6 -3.65 -4.40 -8.44
C LEU A 6 -3.07 -3.94 -7.10
N GLY A 7 -1.83 -4.32 -6.83
CA GLY A 7 -1.05 -3.81 -5.71
C GLY A 7 -0.43 -2.46 -6.06
N LEU A 8 -0.55 -1.51 -5.15
CA LEU A 8 -0.01 -0.16 -5.27
C LEU A 8 0.90 0.14 -4.09
N SER A 9 1.93 0.97 -4.27
CA SER A 9 2.81 1.47 -3.19
C SER A 9 2.91 3.00 -3.22
N GLY A 10 3.65 3.59 -2.27
CA GLY A 10 3.88 5.03 -2.16
C GLY A 10 3.22 5.70 -0.95
N ALA A 11 2.77 4.91 0.04
CA ALA A 11 2.10 5.38 1.25
C ALA A 11 2.93 6.34 2.12
N LEU A 12 4.26 6.25 2.01
CA LEU A 12 5.23 7.07 2.75
C LEU A 12 5.87 8.17 1.89
N THR A 13 5.20 8.58 0.81
CA THR A 13 5.61 9.70 -0.07
C THR A 13 6.89 9.48 -0.88
N HIS A 14 7.38 8.25 -0.96
CA HIS A 14 8.52 7.85 -1.78
C HIS A 14 8.29 6.45 -2.36
N ASP A 15 9.08 6.12 -3.38
CA ASP A 15 9.10 4.84 -4.09
C ASP A 15 7.71 4.32 -4.49
N PRO A 16 6.88 5.14 -5.18
CA PRO A 16 5.63 4.66 -5.72
C PRO A 16 5.89 3.58 -6.78
N SER A 17 5.19 2.46 -6.63
CA SER A 17 5.28 1.31 -7.52
C SER A 17 3.92 0.64 -7.66
N ALA A 18 3.78 -0.19 -8.69
CA ALA A 18 2.59 -1.01 -8.89
C ALA A 18 2.99 -2.44 -9.24
N ALA A 19 2.16 -3.39 -8.86
CA ALA A 19 2.28 -4.80 -9.22
C ALA A 19 0.89 -5.37 -9.52
N ILE A 20 0.80 -6.27 -10.48
CA ILE A 20 -0.46 -6.97 -10.80
C ILE A 20 -0.30 -8.47 -10.60
N TYR A 21 -1.25 -9.02 -9.85
CA TYR A 21 -1.35 -10.44 -9.54
C TYR A 21 -2.61 -11.02 -10.15
N VAL A 22 -2.50 -12.26 -10.62
CA VAL A 22 -3.61 -13.07 -11.15
C VAL A 22 -3.58 -14.41 -10.45
N ASP A 23 -4.64 -14.73 -9.70
CA ASP A 23 -4.74 -15.96 -8.89
C ASP A 23 -3.48 -16.24 -8.05
N GLY A 24 -2.95 -15.19 -7.41
CA GLY A 24 -1.76 -15.27 -6.56
C GLY A 24 -0.42 -15.33 -7.30
N LYS A 25 -0.41 -15.28 -8.64
CA LYS A 25 0.82 -15.21 -9.44
C LYS A 25 1.14 -13.77 -9.84
N LEU A 26 2.37 -13.35 -9.59
CA LEU A 26 2.86 -12.05 -10.05
C LEU A 26 3.03 -12.08 -11.57
N ILE A 27 2.36 -11.17 -12.29
CA ILE A 27 2.48 -11.04 -13.74
C ILE A 27 3.43 -9.91 -14.11
N ALA A 28 3.30 -8.76 -13.46
CA ALA A 28 4.16 -7.61 -13.69
C ALA A 28 4.31 -6.77 -12.42
N ALA A 29 5.47 -6.16 -12.24
CA ALA A 29 5.73 -5.15 -11.21
C ALA A 29 6.69 -4.10 -11.77
N ALA A 30 6.44 -2.83 -11.45
CA ALA A 30 7.31 -1.73 -11.87
C ALA A 30 7.28 -0.56 -10.88
N GLU A 31 8.40 0.16 -10.83
CA GLU A 31 8.54 1.41 -10.07
C GLU A 31 8.29 2.62 -10.97
N GLU A 32 7.60 3.64 -10.44
CA GLU A 32 7.23 4.84 -11.20
C GLU A 32 8.46 5.61 -11.69
N GLU A 33 9.54 5.63 -10.91
CA GLU A 33 10.78 6.35 -11.25
C GLU A 33 11.41 5.87 -12.56
N ARG A 34 11.13 4.62 -12.98
CA ARG A 34 11.62 4.09 -14.26
C ARG A 34 10.98 4.78 -15.45
N PHE A 35 9.73 5.22 -15.30
CA PHE A 35 8.94 5.90 -16.33
C PHE A 35 9.10 7.41 -16.26
N THR A 36 8.99 8.01 -15.07
CA THR A 36 9.08 9.47 -14.89
C THR A 36 10.53 9.97 -14.95
N ARG A 37 11.50 9.08 -14.77
CA ARG A 37 12.94 9.39 -14.66
C ARG A 37 13.28 10.31 -13.48
N HIS A 38 12.33 10.49 -12.55
CA HIS A 38 12.51 11.21 -11.31
C HIS A 38 12.84 10.22 -10.20
N LYS A 39 14.08 10.27 -9.70
CA LYS A 39 14.55 9.33 -8.67
C LYS A 39 13.67 9.40 -7.41
N HIS A 40 13.21 8.23 -6.95
CA HIS A 40 12.27 8.02 -5.85
C HIS A 40 10.85 8.56 -6.07
N ALA A 41 10.57 9.22 -7.21
CA ALA A 41 9.28 9.80 -7.59
C ALA A 41 8.50 10.36 -6.37
N LYS A 42 9.18 11.24 -5.60
CA LYS A 42 8.70 11.69 -4.29
C LYS A 42 7.38 12.43 -4.43
N ASN A 43 6.41 12.12 -3.57
CA ASN A 43 5.04 12.66 -3.58
C ASN A 43 4.24 12.36 -4.87
N GLU A 44 4.70 11.45 -5.72
CA GLU A 44 3.96 10.99 -6.89
C GLU A 44 3.12 9.75 -6.55
N MET A 45 2.24 9.36 -7.48
CA MET A 45 1.46 8.11 -7.42
C MET A 45 1.88 7.24 -8.62
N PRO A 46 1.80 5.91 -8.53
CA PRO A 46 2.31 4.99 -9.56
C PRO A 46 1.40 4.89 -10.80
N LEU A 47 1.20 5.98 -11.54
CA LEU A 47 0.31 6.03 -12.70
C LEU A 47 0.88 5.24 -13.88
N HIS A 48 2.12 5.52 -14.26
CA HIS A 48 2.77 4.87 -15.39
C HIS A 48 3.06 3.40 -15.08
N ALA A 49 3.49 3.09 -13.87
CA ALA A 49 3.69 1.72 -13.41
C ALA A 49 2.38 0.92 -13.43
N SER A 50 1.26 1.50 -12.99
CA SER A 50 -0.05 0.81 -13.03
C SER A 50 -0.51 0.55 -14.47
N ARG A 51 -0.36 1.54 -15.36
CA ARG A 51 -0.68 1.38 -16.80
C ARG A 51 0.18 0.30 -17.44
N TYR A 52 1.46 0.27 -17.10
CA TYR A 52 2.37 -0.77 -17.57
C TYR A 52 1.93 -2.15 -17.09
N CYS A 53 1.61 -2.32 -15.81
CA CYS A 53 1.16 -3.60 -15.26
C CYS A 53 -0.12 -4.10 -15.94
N LEU A 54 -1.12 -3.23 -16.13
CA LEU A 54 -2.36 -3.60 -16.83
C LEU A 54 -2.10 -4.01 -18.28
N LYS A 55 -1.23 -3.26 -18.97
CA LYS A 55 -0.86 -3.56 -20.35
C LYS A 55 -0.13 -4.90 -20.46
N GLU A 56 0.83 -5.16 -19.59
CA GLU A 56 1.63 -6.39 -19.60
C GLU A 56 0.78 -7.61 -19.29
N ALA A 57 -0.18 -7.49 -18.37
CA ALA A 57 -1.11 -8.56 -18.04
C ALA A 57 -2.27 -8.71 -19.04
N GLY A 58 -2.43 -7.78 -19.99
CA GLY A 58 -3.49 -7.81 -21.00
C GLY A 58 -4.89 -7.51 -20.45
N PHE A 59 -5.00 -6.89 -19.27
CA PHE A 59 -6.28 -6.57 -18.63
C PHE A 59 -6.70 -5.13 -18.85
N LYS A 60 -8.02 -4.92 -18.88
CA LYS A 60 -8.62 -3.59 -18.88
C LYS A 60 -8.82 -3.13 -17.44
N PRO A 61 -8.90 -1.81 -17.19
CA PRO A 61 -9.21 -1.25 -15.87
C PRO A 61 -10.41 -1.88 -15.16
N LYS A 62 -11.45 -2.24 -15.93
CA LYS A 62 -12.69 -2.86 -15.43
C LYS A 62 -12.56 -4.32 -15.00
N ASP A 63 -11.45 -4.97 -15.33
CA ASP A 63 -11.23 -6.39 -15.03
C ASP A 63 -10.55 -6.56 -13.65
N ILE A 64 -10.17 -5.47 -12.98
CA ILE A 64 -9.55 -5.51 -11.65
C ILE A 64 -10.64 -5.76 -10.61
N ASP A 65 -10.42 -6.75 -9.73
CA ASP A 65 -11.34 -7.04 -8.64
C ASP A 65 -10.93 -6.32 -7.36
N VAL A 66 -9.62 -6.27 -7.07
CA VAL A 66 -9.07 -5.75 -5.81
C VAL A 66 -7.95 -4.75 -6.07
N VAL A 67 -7.95 -3.65 -5.32
CA VAL A 67 -6.83 -2.72 -5.23
C VAL A 67 -6.26 -2.76 -3.82
N ALA A 68 -5.03 -3.24 -3.69
CA ALA A 68 -4.32 -3.34 -2.42
C ALA A 68 -3.33 -2.17 -2.25
N PHE A 69 -3.28 -1.56 -1.06
CA PHE A 69 -2.36 -0.47 -0.74
C PHE A 69 -1.75 -0.65 0.66
N PRO A 70 -0.42 -0.49 0.85
CA PRO A 70 0.30 -0.77 2.10
C PRO A 70 0.15 0.39 3.08
N PHE A 71 -1.11 0.69 3.43
CA PHE A 71 -1.44 1.59 4.53
C PHE A 71 -2.79 1.21 5.12
N GLY A 72 -2.76 0.51 6.25
CA GLY A 72 -3.96 0.03 6.94
C GLY A 72 -4.65 1.10 7.79
N LYS A 73 -5.95 0.91 8.07
CA LYS A 73 -6.62 1.66 9.14
C LYS A 73 -6.12 1.16 10.48
N THR A 74 -5.82 2.07 11.39
CA THR A 74 -5.56 1.70 12.78
C THR A 74 -6.83 1.91 13.61
N SER A 75 -7.18 0.93 14.43
CA SER A 75 -8.33 1.03 15.35
C SER A 75 -7.97 1.92 16.54
N ILE A 76 -8.95 2.70 17.03
CA ILE A 76 -8.81 3.45 18.27
C ILE A 76 -8.68 2.55 19.49
N PHE A 77 -9.23 1.34 19.43
CA PHE A 77 -9.10 0.33 20.46
C PHE A 77 -7.85 -0.55 20.27
N GLY A 78 -7.07 -0.29 19.21
CA GLY A 78 -5.85 -1.04 18.91
C GLY A 78 -4.70 -0.65 19.83
N LYS A 79 -3.98 -1.65 20.36
CA LYS A 79 -2.81 -1.44 21.23
C LYS A 79 -1.76 -0.52 20.60
N ALA A 80 -1.55 -0.64 19.28
CA ALA A 80 -0.56 0.15 18.53
C ALA A 80 -0.79 1.67 18.66
N ARG A 81 -2.05 2.12 18.57
CA ARG A 81 -2.39 3.55 18.66
C ARG A 81 -2.16 4.10 20.06
N TRP A 82 -2.54 3.34 21.10
CA TRP A 82 -2.31 3.72 22.49
C TRP A 82 -0.83 3.69 22.87
N HIS A 83 -0.06 2.72 22.36
CA HIS A 83 1.40 2.69 22.54
C HIS A 83 2.07 3.91 21.92
N TYR A 84 1.68 4.28 20.70
CA TYR A 84 2.20 5.47 20.03
C TYR A 84 1.83 6.74 20.81
N ALA A 85 0.56 6.90 21.22
CA ALA A 85 0.15 8.03 22.05
C ALA A 85 0.95 8.10 23.36
N ARG A 86 1.12 6.98 24.07
CA ARG A 86 1.93 6.92 25.31
C ARG A 86 3.40 7.28 25.08
N ARG A 87 3.98 6.92 23.93
CA ARG A 87 5.37 7.30 23.58
C ARG A 87 5.54 8.83 23.52
N TYR A 88 4.51 9.54 23.08
CA TYR A 88 4.50 11.00 23.01
C TYR A 88 4.00 11.68 24.28
N TRP A 89 4.13 11.06 25.46
CA TRP A 89 3.63 11.64 26.73
C TRP A 89 4.15 13.06 27.01
N TYR A 90 5.35 13.39 26.55
CA TYR A 90 5.99 14.71 26.67
C TYR A 90 5.47 15.75 25.65
N ALA A 91 4.65 15.31 24.69
CA ALA A 91 4.02 16.10 23.63
C ALA A 91 2.52 15.78 23.58
N PRO A 92 1.72 16.37 24.50
CA PRO A 92 0.30 16.02 24.67
C PRO A 92 -0.54 16.31 23.42
N ASP A 93 -0.18 17.32 22.63
CA ASP A 93 -0.74 17.63 21.32
C ASP A 93 -0.62 16.43 20.35
N ARG A 94 0.59 15.85 20.22
CA ARG A 94 0.83 14.68 19.35
C ARG A 94 0.14 13.42 19.88
N SER A 95 0.05 13.27 21.19
CA SER A 95 -0.64 12.16 21.82
C SER A 95 -2.14 12.17 21.54
N ILE A 96 -2.76 13.35 21.70
CA ILE A 96 -4.18 13.57 21.39
C ILE A 96 -4.43 13.38 19.90
N ASP A 97 -3.59 13.95 19.03
CA ASP A 97 -3.72 13.81 17.58
C ASP A 97 -3.60 12.34 17.13
N ALA A 98 -2.67 11.58 17.71
CA ALA A 98 -2.56 10.14 17.45
C ALA A 98 -3.83 9.35 17.84
N LEU A 99 -4.48 9.72 18.94
CA LEU A 99 -5.70 9.04 19.41
C LEU A 99 -6.92 9.36 18.54
N PHE A 100 -7.14 10.64 18.25
CA PHE A 100 -8.36 11.12 17.61
C PHE A 100 -8.24 11.30 16.09
N ASN A 101 -7.06 11.65 15.59
CA ASN A 101 -6.76 11.85 14.17
C ASN A 101 -5.78 10.81 13.60
N GLY A 102 -5.55 9.71 14.31
CA GLY A 102 -4.59 8.69 13.93
C GLY A 102 -4.78 8.02 12.56
N ASN A 103 -5.94 8.20 11.91
CA ASN A 103 -6.24 7.74 10.56
C ASN A 103 -6.20 8.86 9.50
N GLY A 104 -5.68 10.05 9.83
CA GLY A 104 -5.56 11.17 8.90
C GLY A 104 -4.71 10.81 7.67
N HIS A 105 -3.59 10.11 7.89
CA HIS A 105 -2.73 9.60 6.82
C HIS A 105 -3.46 8.58 5.94
N TYR A 106 -4.21 7.65 6.54
CA TYR A 106 -5.01 6.66 5.81
C TYR A 106 -6.02 7.35 4.89
N ARG A 107 -6.78 8.33 5.42
CA ARG A 107 -7.76 9.09 4.63
C ARG A 107 -7.12 9.85 3.46
N ARG A 108 -5.95 10.46 3.70
CA ARG A 108 -5.17 11.15 2.66
C ARG A 108 -4.71 10.18 1.58
N ASN A 109 -4.19 9.02 1.96
CA ASN A 109 -3.72 7.99 1.05
C ASN A 109 -4.87 7.42 0.20
N VAL A 110 -6.01 7.09 0.82
CA VAL A 110 -7.22 6.66 0.09
C VAL A 110 -7.67 7.71 -0.93
N LYS A 111 -7.63 9.00 -0.58
CA LYS A 111 -7.96 10.07 -1.53
C LYS A 111 -7.00 10.09 -2.73
N ARG A 112 -5.71 9.88 -2.51
CA ARG A 112 -4.70 9.81 -3.60
C ARG A 112 -4.90 8.57 -4.46
N VAL A 113 -5.16 7.41 -3.85
CA VAL A 113 -5.49 6.17 -4.58
C VAL A 113 -6.74 6.37 -5.43
N ARG A 114 -7.81 6.98 -4.89
CA ARG A 114 -9.02 7.31 -5.67
C ARG A 114 -8.73 8.19 -6.89
N GLY A 115 -7.87 9.20 -6.73
CA GLY A 115 -7.42 10.04 -7.85
C GLY A 115 -6.71 9.22 -8.93
N LEU A 116 -5.73 8.40 -8.52
CA LEU A 116 -5.02 7.48 -9.41
C LEU A 116 -5.97 6.53 -10.16
N LEU A 117 -6.89 5.87 -9.43
CA LEU A 117 -7.85 4.94 -10.04
C LEU A 117 -8.76 5.64 -11.05
N SER A 118 -9.21 6.86 -10.74
CA SER A 118 -9.98 7.68 -11.68
C SER A 118 -9.19 7.99 -12.96
N GLU A 119 -7.89 8.29 -12.86
CA GLU A 119 -7.02 8.52 -14.02
C GLU A 119 -6.70 7.27 -14.84
N LEU A 120 -6.79 6.09 -14.21
CA LEU A 120 -6.69 4.78 -14.86
C LEU A 120 -8.01 4.32 -15.49
N GLY A 121 -9.13 4.99 -15.19
CA GLY A 121 -10.47 4.56 -15.61
C GLY A 121 -11.00 3.37 -14.79
N ILE A 122 -10.52 3.20 -13.56
CA ILE A 122 -10.98 2.18 -12.61
C ILE A 122 -12.03 2.83 -11.70
N SER A 123 -13.24 2.29 -11.70
CA SER A 123 -14.30 2.75 -10.81
C SER A 123 -14.05 2.27 -9.39
N TRP A 124 -14.10 3.18 -8.42
CA TRP A 124 -13.98 2.82 -7.00
C TRP A 124 -15.09 1.87 -6.52
N HIS A 125 -16.26 1.90 -7.15
CA HIS A 125 -17.43 1.11 -6.72
C HIS A 125 -17.41 -0.32 -7.26
N ASP A 126 -16.59 -0.57 -8.29
CA ASP A 126 -16.51 -1.86 -8.95
C ASP A 126 -15.36 -2.72 -8.40
N ILE A 127 -14.59 -2.17 -7.46
CA ILE A 127 -13.42 -2.82 -6.85
C ILE A 127 -13.57 -2.92 -5.33
N GLU A 128 -12.94 -3.94 -4.76
CA GLU A 128 -12.64 -4.00 -3.34
C GLU A 128 -11.32 -3.27 -3.06
N PHE A 129 -11.33 -2.34 -2.12
CA PHE A 129 -10.10 -1.66 -1.68
C PHE A 129 -9.60 -2.28 -0.38
N ASP A 130 -8.39 -2.83 -0.41
CA ASP A 130 -7.74 -3.41 0.76
C ASP A 130 -6.56 -2.57 1.24
N GLY A 131 -6.64 -2.12 2.49
CA GLY A 131 -5.60 -1.38 3.17
C GLY A 131 -4.75 -2.32 4.02
N VAL A 132 -3.62 -2.76 3.48
CA VAL A 132 -2.73 -3.73 4.11
C VAL A 132 -1.76 -3.00 5.04
N GLU A 133 -1.43 -3.60 6.19
CA GLU A 133 -0.37 -3.08 7.06
C GLU A 133 0.99 -3.06 6.34
N HIS A 134 1.72 -1.96 6.45
CA HIS A 134 2.97 -1.72 5.72
C HIS A 134 4.01 -2.83 5.94
N HIS A 135 4.30 -3.19 7.19
CA HIS A 135 5.24 -4.26 7.50
C HIS A 135 4.73 -5.64 7.10
N MET A 136 3.41 -5.85 7.10
CA MET A 136 2.81 -7.09 6.58
C MET A 136 3.04 -7.20 5.07
N ALA A 137 2.94 -6.08 4.33
CA ALA A 137 3.27 -6.05 2.91
C ALA A 137 4.75 -6.38 2.66
N HIS A 138 5.67 -5.85 3.47
CA HIS A 138 7.10 -6.22 3.43
C HIS A 138 7.34 -7.70 3.74
N ALA A 139 6.71 -8.23 4.78
CA ALA A 139 6.84 -9.64 5.15
C ALA A 139 6.28 -10.56 4.06
N SER A 140 5.12 -10.18 3.48
CA SER A 140 4.46 -10.91 2.39
C SER A 140 5.32 -10.97 1.14
N SER A 141 5.92 -9.85 0.72
CA SER A 141 6.78 -9.82 -0.47
C SER A 141 8.03 -10.69 -0.31
N ALA A 142 8.58 -10.78 0.89
CA ALA A 142 9.69 -11.70 1.17
C ALA A 142 9.24 -13.17 1.19
N TYR A 143 8.18 -13.49 1.95
CA TYR A 143 7.75 -14.87 2.14
C TYR A 143 7.21 -15.51 0.85
N HIS A 144 6.26 -14.85 0.18
CA HIS A 144 5.59 -15.42 -1.00
C HIS A 144 6.50 -15.54 -2.23
N LEU A 145 7.59 -14.77 -2.29
CA LEU A 145 8.58 -14.84 -3.37
C LEU A 145 9.79 -15.73 -3.04
N SER A 146 9.91 -16.19 -1.78
CA SER A 146 11.07 -16.98 -1.34
C SER A 146 11.09 -18.44 -1.81
N GLY A 147 9.93 -18.99 -2.19
CA GLY A 147 9.77 -20.41 -2.48
C GLY A 147 9.71 -21.32 -1.25
N PHE A 148 9.81 -20.78 -0.03
CA PHE A 148 9.62 -21.56 1.19
C PHE A 148 8.15 -21.96 1.38
N GLY A 149 7.93 -23.17 1.90
CA GLY A 149 6.63 -23.63 2.37
C GLY A 149 6.63 -23.80 3.89
N GLY A 150 5.50 -23.47 4.53
CA GLY A 150 5.29 -23.69 5.96
C GLY A 150 5.71 -22.52 6.85
N LYS A 151 6.08 -22.80 8.10
CA LYS A 151 6.40 -21.76 9.09
C LYS A 151 7.82 -21.26 8.88
N VAL A 152 7.96 -19.96 8.62
CA VAL A 152 9.24 -19.27 8.42
C VAL A 152 9.31 -18.06 9.36
N ALA A 153 10.47 -17.84 9.98
CA ALA A 153 10.73 -16.62 10.73
C ALA A 153 11.08 -15.48 9.77
N ILE A 154 10.43 -14.33 9.93
CA ILE A 154 10.65 -13.13 9.09
C ILE A 154 11.21 -12.02 9.99
N LEU A 155 12.33 -11.43 9.55
CA LEU A 155 12.93 -10.26 10.18
C LEU A 155 12.77 -9.06 9.25
N GLY A 156 11.96 -8.08 9.67
CA GLY A 156 11.84 -6.78 9.00
C GLY A 156 12.71 -5.75 9.71
N ILE A 157 13.54 -5.03 8.95
CA ILE A 157 14.31 -3.88 9.42
C ILE A 157 13.91 -2.70 8.53
N ASP A 158 13.08 -1.82 9.07
CA ASP A 158 12.53 -0.68 8.34
C ASP A 158 12.72 0.61 9.15
N GLY A 159 12.68 1.76 8.48
CA GLY A 159 12.79 3.05 9.13
C GLY A 159 11.50 3.44 9.87
N LYS A 160 10.33 3.20 9.27
CA LYS A 160 9.04 3.59 9.84
C LYS A 160 7.84 2.99 9.09
N GLY A 161 7.00 2.24 9.80
CA GLY A 161 5.65 1.88 9.37
C GLY A 161 4.57 2.88 9.84
N GLU A 162 3.32 2.42 9.90
CA GLU A 162 2.20 3.28 10.33
C GLU A 162 2.28 3.63 11.82
N TYR A 163 2.47 2.61 12.65
CA TYR A 163 2.56 2.73 14.12
C TYR A 163 3.66 1.87 14.73
N ALA A 164 4.09 0.81 14.02
CA ALA A 164 5.30 0.08 14.33
C ALA A 164 6.50 0.86 13.75
N THR A 165 7.46 1.16 14.63
CA THR A 165 8.80 1.67 14.30
C THR A 165 9.80 0.71 14.91
#